data_AF-A0A0A6S4R2-F1
#
_entry.id   AF-A0A0A6S4R2-F1
#
_cell.length_a   1.000
_cell.length_b   1.000
_cell.length_c   1.000
_cell.angle_alpha   90.00
_cell.angle_beta   90.00
_cell.angle_gamma   90.00
#
_symmetry.space_group_name_H-M   'P 1'
#
loop_
_entity.id
_entity.type
_entity.pdbx_description
1 polymer ?
#
loop_
_entity_poly.entity_id
_entity_poly.type
_entity_poly.pdbx_seq_one_letter_code
_entity_poly.pdbx_strand_id
1 'polypeptide(L)'
;MLTPIHKLIEIEHLLNKSKKDNSKLLDYRITLRLNLDIDISILLKERDSTILSELERKLKNQKVHLDTITLSDCKTDEFYDYLFSQEKNPNLINLLNKRRYDYLADYENT
;
A
#
# COMPACT_ATOMS: atom_id res chain seq x y z
N MET A 1 6.86 -25.21 6.05
CA MET A 1 7.11 -23.86 5.53
C MET A 1 5.95 -23.50 4.62
N LEU A 2 5.17 -22.46 4.95
CA LEU A 2 4.19 -21.91 4.00
C LEU A 2 4.96 -21.21 2.88
N THR A 3 4.60 -21.48 1.62
CA THR A 3 5.23 -20.77 0.50
C THR A 3 4.89 -19.28 0.55
N PRO A 4 5.74 -18.38 0.02
CA PRO A 4 5.50 -16.93 0.02
C PRO A 4 4.12 -16.51 -0.49
N ILE A 5 3.55 -17.28 -1.42
CA ILE A 5 2.20 -17.09 -1.97
C ILE A 5 1.10 -17.31 -0.90
N HIS A 6 1.18 -18.37 -0.10
CA HIS A 6 0.16 -18.63 0.93
C HIS A 6 0.14 -17.53 2.00
N LYS A 7 1.32 -16.99 2.33
CA LYS A 7 1.47 -15.87 3.26
C LYS A 7 0.77 -14.61 2.73
N LEU A 8 0.90 -14.31 1.43
CA LEU A 8 0.22 -13.18 0.80
C LEU A 8 -1.30 -13.34 0.82
N ILE A 9 -1.81 -14.54 0.50
CA ILE A 9 -3.25 -14.83 0.52
C ILE A 9 -3.83 -14.64 1.93
N GLU A 10 -3.11 -15.08 2.97
CA GLU A 10 -3.53 -14.92 4.37
C GLU A 10 -3.60 -13.43 4.77
N ILE A 11 -2.57 -12.65 4.43
CA ILE A 11 -2.53 -11.21 4.66
C ILE A 11 -3.67 -10.50 3.95
N GLU A 12 -3.88 -10.81 2.67
CA GLU A 12 -4.94 -10.22 1.86
C GLU A 12 -6.33 -10.54 2.42
N HIS A 13 -6.55 -11.78 2.87
CA HIS A 13 -7.80 -12.17 3.51
C HIS A 13 -8.05 -11.39 4.81
N LEU A 14 -7.00 -11.22 5.64
CA LEU A 14 -7.07 -10.45 6.87
C LEU A 14 -7.43 -8.97 6.61
N LEU A 15 -6.77 -8.35 5.62
CA LEU A 15 -7.00 -6.95 5.27
C LEU A 15 -8.40 -6.75 4.69
N ASN A 16 -8.86 -7.65 3.82
CA ASN A 16 -10.22 -7.63 3.29
C ASN A 16 -11.28 -7.76 4.38
N LYS A 17 -11.07 -8.63 5.37
CA LYS A 17 -11.95 -8.73 6.53
C LYS A 17 -11.96 -7.42 7.32
N SER A 18 -10.79 -6.86 7.60
CA SER A 18 -10.66 -5.60 8.36
C SER A 18 -11.30 -4.41 7.62
N LYS A 19 -11.22 -4.37 6.29
CA LYS A 19 -11.90 -3.39 5.42
C LYS A 19 -13.43 -3.48 5.52
N LYS A 20 -13.98 -4.69 5.63
CA LYS A 20 -15.43 -4.90 5.82
C LYS A 20 -15.90 -4.53 7.22
N ASP A 21 -15.10 -4.85 8.23
CA ASP A 21 -15.45 -4.66 9.64
C ASP A 21 -15.22 -3.21 10.11
N ASN A 22 -14.37 -2.43 9.42
CA ASN A 22 -14.01 -1.08 9.82
C ASN A 22 -14.22 -0.04 8.70
N SER A 23 -15.25 0.80 8.85
CA SER A 23 -15.61 1.84 7.88
C SER A 23 -14.57 2.95 7.70
N LYS A 24 -13.58 3.05 8.60
CA LYS A 24 -12.46 4.00 8.47
C LYS A 24 -11.38 3.51 7.52
N LEU A 25 -11.26 2.19 7.30
CA LEU A 25 -10.31 1.62 6.35
C LEU A 25 -10.92 1.62 4.96
N LEU A 26 -10.39 2.47 4.08
CA LEU A 26 -10.92 2.69 2.74
C LEU A 26 -10.29 1.75 1.72
N ASP A 27 -8.96 1.56 1.81
CA ASP A 27 -8.25 0.69 0.89
C ASP A 27 -6.88 0.25 1.43
N TYR A 28 -6.20 -0.64 0.73
CA TYR A 28 -4.83 -1.03 1.04
C TYR A 28 -4.02 -1.40 -0.21
N ARG A 29 -2.68 -1.31 -0.13
CA ARG A 29 -1.75 -1.77 -1.17
C ARG A 29 -0.69 -2.65 -0.53
N ILE A 30 -0.42 -3.80 -1.15
CA ILE A 30 0.62 -4.75 -0.71
C ILE A 30 1.75 -4.68 -1.72
N THR A 31 2.97 -4.40 -1.26
CA THR A 31 4.18 -4.39 -2.08
C THR A 31 5.15 -5.44 -1.57
N LEU A 32 5.65 -6.26 -2.49
CA LEU A 32 6.66 -7.27 -2.19
C LEU A 32 8.06 -6.70 -2.44
N ARG A 33 8.90 -6.68 -1.41
CA ARG A 33 10.32 -6.36 -1.57
C ARG A 33 11.10 -7.59 -2.03
N LEU A 34 12.21 -7.36 -2.74
CA LEU A 34 13.11 -8.40 -3.25
C LEU A 34 13.68 -9.32 -2.15
N ASN A 35 13.68 -8.88 -0.89
CA ASN A 35 14.12 -9.64 0.29
C ASN A 35 12.99 -10.42 0.99
N LEU A 36 11.81 -10.56 0.37
CA LEU A 36 10.59 -11.21 0.91
C LEU A 36 9.93 -10.49 2.09
N ASP A 37 10.36 -9.27 2.41
CA ASP A 37 9.61 -8.38 3.28
C ASP A 37 8.40 -7.83 2.53
N ILE A 38 7.31 -7.63 3.26
CA ILE A 38 6.04 -7.19 2.71
C ILE A 38 5.76 -5.81 3.28
N ASP A 39 5.61 -4.82 2.41
CA ASP A 39 5.11 -3.49 2.80
C ASP A 39 3.62 -3.43 2.55
N ILE A 40 2.88 -2.85 3.49
CA ILE A 40 1.43 -2.70 3.40
C ILE A 40 1.05 -1.28 3.74
N SER A 41 0.61 -0.56 2.71
CA SER A 41 0.11 0.81 2.81
C SER A 41 -1.40 0.80 2.96
N ILE A 42 -1.91 1.35 4.06
CA ILE A 42 -3.33 1.32 4.43
C ILE A 42 -3.90 2.73 4.27
N LEU A 43 -4.92 2.87 3.42
CA LEU A 43 -5.67 4.11 3.27
C LEU A 43 -6.80 4.19 4.29
N LEU A 44 -6.74 5.23 5.12
CA LEU A 44 -7.76 5.56 6.12
C LEU A 44 -8.49 6.85 5.75
N LYS A 45 -9.75 6.97 6.20
CA LYS A 45 -10.51 8.21 6.08
C LYS A 45 -9.88 9.36 6.89
N GLU A 46 -9.40 9.03 8.08
CA GLU A 46 -8.77 9.93 9.04
C GLU A 46 -7.72 9.16 9.86
N ARG A 47 -6.78 9.86 10.50
CA ARG A 47 -5.72 9.21 11.30
C ARG A 47 -6.37 8.46 12.47
N ASP A 48 -6.16 7.14 12.49
CA ASP A 48 -6.63 6.26 13.55
C ASP A 48 -5.53 5.25 13.90
N SER A 49 -4.86 5.48 15.03
CA SER A 49 -3.76 4.62 15.51
C SER A 49 -4.24 3.25 15.98
N THR A 50 -5.53 3.07 16.23
CA THR A 50 -6.09 1.81 16.76
C THR A 50 -6.06 0.71 15.69
N ILE A 51 -6.37 1.08 14.43
CA ILE A 51 -6.37 0.14 13.29
C ILE A 51 -4.96 -0.36 13.02
N LEU A 52 -3.98 0.54 13.01
CA LEU A 52 -2.57 0.20 12.81
C LEU A 52 -2.09 -0.77 13.91
N SER A 53 -2.36 -0.43 15.18
CA SER A 53 -1.95 -1.24 16.32
C SER A 53 -2.57 -2.66 16.29
N GLU A 54 -3.83 -2.78 15.86
CA GLU A 54 -4.47 -4.09 15.70
C GLU A 54 -3.86 -4.93 14.59
N LEU A 55 -3.57 -4.31 13.44
CA LEU A 55 -2.98 -5.00 12.29
C LEU A 55 -1.53 -5.38 12.56
N GLU A 56 -0.74 -4.51 13.19
CA GLU A 56 0.62 -4.81 13.67
C GLU A 56 0.60 -6.01 14.61
N ARG A 57 -0.33 -6.06 15.56
CA ARG A 57 -0.47 -7.20 16.48
C ARG A 57 -0.81 -8.50 15.74
N LYS A 58 -1.71 -8.46 14.76
CA LYS A 58 -2.11 -9.65 13.98
C LYS A 58 -1.01 -10.11 13.02
N LEU A 59 -0.19 -9.19 12.51
CA LEU A 59 0.86 -9.45 11.53
C LEU A 59 2.28 -9.54 12.12
N LYS A 60 2.42 -9.44 13.46
CA LYS A 60 3.70 -9.39 14.17
C LYS A 60 4.72 -10.47 13.75
N ASN A 61 4.25 -11.67 13.47
CA ASN A 61 5.12 -12.81 13.14
C ASN A 61 5.38 -12.97 11.64
N GLN A 62 4.87 -12.05 10.81
CA GLN A 62 4.88 -12.18 9.36
C GLN A 62 5.92 -11.28 8.66
N LYS A 63 6.85 -10.62 9.37
CA LYS A 63 7.85 -9.70 8.76
C LYS A 63 7.20 -8.73 7.75
N VAL A 64 6.26 -7.95 8.26
CA VAL A 64 5.49 -6.99 7.48
C VAL A 64 5.80 -5.60 8.01
N HIS A 65 6.00 -4.65 7.11
CA HIS A 65 6.00 -3.23 7.43
C HIS A 65 4.62 -2.66 7.13
N LEU A 66 4.03 -1.94 8.08
CA LEU A 66 2.73 -1.30 7.91
C LEU A 66 2.91 0.22 7.91
N ASP A 67 2.26 0.89 6.98
CA ASP A 67 2.15 2.35 6.94
C ASP A 67 0.69 2.77 6.77
N THR A 68 0.30 3.86 7.45
CA THR A 68 -1.05 4.43 7.33
C THR A 68 -1.01 5.76 6.61
N ILE A 69 -1.87 5.89 5.61
CA ILE A 69 -2.02 7.06 4.77
C ILE A 69 -3.47 7.51 4.91
N THR A 70 -3.71 8.81 5.02
CA THR A 70 -5.06 9.37 5.07
C THR A 70 -5.46 10.02 3.76
N LEU A 71 -6.77 10.25 3.58
CA LEU A 71 -7.27 11.07 2.47
C LEU A 71 -6.67 12.49 2.46
N SER A 72 -6.23 13.02 3.60
CA SER A 72 -5.55 14.31 3.66
C SER A 72 -4.12 14.21 3.12
N ASP A 73 -3.42 13.13 3.45
CA ASP A 73 -2.07 12.86 2.94
C ASP A 73 -2.09 12.71 1.41
N CYS A 74 -3.09 12.05 0.84
CA CYS A 74 -3.29 11.96 -0.62
C CYS A 74 -3.51 13.35 -1.28
N LYS A 75 -4.11 14.33 -0.58
CA LYS A 75 -4.28 15.67 -1.17
C LYS A 75 -2.98 16.47 -1.20
N THR A 76 -2.03 16.12 -0.34
CA THR A 76 -0.77 16.85 -0.17
C THR A 76 0.41 16.16 -0.84
N ASP A 77 0.30 14.87 -1.14
CA ASP A 77 1.36 14.06 -1.73
C ASP A 77 0.85 13.32 -2.98
N GLU A 78 1.37 13.74 -4.15
CA GLU A 78 1.05 13.15 -5.45
C GLU A 78 1.38 11.66 -5.53
N PHE A 79 2.37 11.18 -4.76
CA PHE A 79 2.70 9.76 -4.71
C PHE A 79 1.56 8.95 -4.08
N TYR A 80 1.02 9.41 -2.95
CA TYR A 80 -0.07 8.72 -2.26
C TYR A 80 -1.40 8.84 -2.99
N ASP A 81 -1.66 9.99 -3.62
CA ASP A 81 -2.81 10.12 -4.52
C ASP A 81 -2.73 9.11 -5.67
N TYR A 82 -1.55 9.00 -6.30
CA TYR A 82 -1.31 8.04 -7.38
C TYR A 82 -1.46 6.58 -6.91
N LEU A 83 -0.84 6.24 -5.78
CA LEU A 83 -0.83 4.88 -5.23
C LEU A 83 -2.25 4.32 -5.01
N PHE A 84 -3.18 5.16 -4.52
CA PHE A 84 -4.56 4.77 -4.26
C PHE A 84 -5.55 5.13 -5.38
N SER A 85 -5.17 5.94 -6.36
CA SER A 85 -6.00 6.23 -7.55
C SER A 85 -5.85 5.20 -8.68
N GLN A 86 -4.92 4.25 -8.60
CA GLN A 86 -4.67 3.25 -9.66
C GLN A 86 -5.90 2.41 -10.05
N GLU A 87 -6.85 2.18 -9.14
CA GLU A 87 -8.10 1.48 -9.47
C GLU A 87 -9.10 2.35 -10.25
N LYS A 88 -8.92 3.68 -10.28
CA LYS A 88 -9.87 4.61 -10.90
C LYS A 88 -9.55 4.99 -12.34
N ASN A 89 -8.31 4.81 -12.83
CA ASN A 89 -8.00 5.16 -14.23
C ASN A 89 -6.73 4.48 -14.79
N PRO A 90 -6.84 3.31 -15.44
CA PRO A 90 -5.68 2.57 -15.98
C PRO A 90 -4.90 3.34 -17.06
N ASN A 91 -5.51 4.37 -17.69
CA ASN A 91 -4.85 5.17 -18.72
C ASN A 91 -3.91 6.26 -18.14
N LEU A 92 -4.09 6.66 -16.88
CA LEU A 92 -3.20 7.60 -16.16
C LEU A 92 -1.91 6.92 -15.67
N ILE A 93 -1.96 5.60 -15.44
CA ILE A 93 -0.83 4.75 -15.04
C ILE A 93 0.31 4.89 -16.05
N ASN A 94 -0.02 4.96 -17.34
CA ASN A 94 0.96 4.97 -18.43
C ASN A 94 1.71 6.31 -18.54
N LEU A 95 1.07 7.43 -18.17
CA LEU A 95 1.65 8.76 -18.35
C LEU A 95 2.64 9.12 -17.23
N LEU A 96 2.35 8.73 -15.98
CA LEU A 96 3.21 9.04 -14.82
C LEU A 96 4.39 8.05 -14.69
N ASN A 97 4.19 6.77 -15.01
CA ASN A 97 5.31 5.83 -15.13
C ASN A 97 6.26 6.27 -16.25
N LYS A 98 5.73 6.73 -17.39
CA LYS A 98 6.55 7.34 -18.44
C LYS A 98 7.36 8.52 -17.92
N ARG A 99 6.75 9.47 -17.20
CA ARG A 99 7.50 10.60 -16.60
C ARG A 99 8.57 10.16 -15.61
N ARG A 100 8.31 9.17 -14.74
CA ARG A 100 9.33 8.66 -13.80
C ARG A 100 10.48 7.93 -14.50
N TYR A 101 10.20 7.17 -15.55
CA TYR A 101 11.26 6.55 -16.37
C TYR A 101 12.05 7.60 -17.15
N ASP A 102 11.38 8.62 -17.71
CA ASP A 102 12.03 9.73 -18.41
C ASP A 102 12.95 10.51 -17.45
N TYR A 103 12.49 10.81 -16.23
CA TYR A 103 13.33 11.47 -15.21
C TYR A 103 14.50 10.62 -14.70
N LEU A 104 14.33 9.30 -14.57
CA LEU A 104 15.41 8.39 -14.19
C LEU A 104 16.43 8.23 -15.32
N ALA A 105 15.99 8.15 -16.57
CA ALA A 105 16.86 8.10 -17.74
C ALA A 105 17.65 9.41 -17.91
N ASP A 106 17.03 10.56 -17.67
CA ASP A 106 17.73 11.86 -17.71
C ASP A 106 18.78 11.97 -16.58
N TYR A 107 18.47 11.46 -15.38
CA TYR A 107 19.41 11.42 -14.24
C TYR A 107 20.61 10.49 -14.48
N GLU A 108 20.43 9.37 -15.18
CA GLU A 108 21.53 8.45 -15.53
C GLU A 108 22.41 8.97 -16.68
N ASN A 109 21.94 9.95 -17.46
CA ASN A 109 22.66 10.57 -18.57
C ASN A 109 23.27 11.94 -18.23
N THR A 110 23.21 12.37 -16.97
CA THR A 110 23.94 13.55 -16.43
C THR A 110 25.11 13.12 -15.57
#